data_AF-A0A6V7TV09-F1
#
_entry.id   AF-A0A6V7TV09-F1
#
_cell.length_a   1.000
_cell.length_b   1.000
_cell.length_c   1.000
_cell.angle_alpha   90.00
_cell.angle_beta   90.00
_cell.angle_gamma   90.00
#
_symmetry.space_group_name_H-M   'P 1'
#
loop_
_entity.id
_entity.type
_entity.pdbx_description
1 polymer ?
#
loop_
_entity_poly.entity_id
_entity_poly.type
_entity_poly.pdbx_seq_one_letter_code
_entity_poly.pdbx_strand_id
1 'polypeptide(L)'
;MLLTNLIKEQYMKWEGPIIYRYVTTLLDHDPCIQEYANFCLTDILLPQFRERMFFHHFLECVFSFNQVKHPSHIKPIYDDGFELHSEVDKQCSLEGRQKFNDRLRLYKYMLNTFEDHQKVSILEKIGLEIFVPIVEGGMLLSEMNVRSLLFDALKNYANI
;
A
#
# COMPACT_ATOMS: atom_id res chain seq x y z
N MET A 1 -10.75 -10.43 -13.97
CA MET A 1 -10.24 -10.68 -15.33
C MET A 1 -9.78 -9.40 -16.01
N LEU A 2 -10.66 -8.44 -16.31
CA LEU A 2 -10.30 -7.28 -17.16
C LEU A 2 -9.12 -6.47 -16.60
N LEU A 3 -9.17 -6.05 -15.33
CA LEU A 3 -8.10 -5.26 -14.73
C LEU A 3 -6.76 -6.02 -14.73
N THR A 4 -6.76 -7.30 -14.32
CA THR A 4 -5.57 -8.16 -14.36
C THR A 4 -4.98 -8.23 -15.77
N ASN A 5 -5.82 -8.42 -16.78
CA ASN A 5 -5.38 -8.53 -18.17
C ASN A 5 -4.81 -7.21 -18.69
N LEU A 6 -5.44 -6.07 -18.37
CA LEU A 6 -4.91 -4.75 -18.77
C LEU A 6 -3.52 -4.49 -18.19
N ILE A 7 -3.29 -4.90 -16.93
CA ILE A 7 -1.99 -4.76 -16.27
C ILE A 7 -0.98 -5.74 -16.88
N LYS A 8 -1.38 -7.01 -17.03
CA LYS A 8 -0.56 -8.09 -17.60
C LYS A 8 -0.07 -7.76 -19.03
N GLU A 9 -0.97 -7.26 -19.87
CA GLU A 9 -0.69 -6.84 -21.26
C GLU A 9 -0.09 -5.42 -21.34
N GLN A 10 0.22 -4.79 -20.20
CA GLN A 10 0.84 -3.46 -20.09
C GLN A 10 0.04 -2.31 -20.72
N TYR A 11 -1.25 -2.48 -20.92
CA TYR A 11 -2.18 -1.40 -21.28
C TYR A 11 -2.48 -0.47 -20.10
N MET A 12 -2.21 -0.93 -18.87
CA MET A 12 -2.35 -0.16 -17.64
C MET A 12 -1.12 -0.34 -16.76
N LYS A 13 -0.61 0.76 -16.20
CA LYS A 13 0.53 0.72 -15.29
C LYS A 13 0.11 0.22 -13.91
N TRP A 14 0.98 -0.61 -13.31
CA TRP A 14 0.90 -0.99 -11.91
C TRP A 14 1.50 0.15 -11.07
N GLU A 15 0.70 1.18 -10.76
CA GLU A 15 1.12 2.33 -9.94
C GLU A 15 -0.07 2.99 -9.24
N GLY A 16 0.20 3.71 -8.14
CA GLY A 16 -0.77 4.61 -7.55
C GLY A 16 -2.07 3.93 -7.06
N PRO A 17 -3.23 4.59 -7.20
CA PRO A 17 -4.52 4.10 -6.70
C PRO A 17 -4.93 2.70 -7.17
N ILE A 18 -4.44 2.26 -8.34
CA ILE A 18 -4.75 0.93 -8.88
C ILE A 18 -4.19 -0.15 -7.96
N ILE A 19 -2.94 0.00 -7.52
CA ILE A 19 -2.29 -0.96 -6.62
C ILE A 19 -3.05 -1.00 -5.30
N TYR A 20 -3.33 0.16 -4.71
CA TYR A 20 -3.92 0.24 -3.38
C TYR A 20 -5.28 -0.45 -3.37
N ARG A 21 -6.12 -0.15 -4.36
CA ARG A 21 -7.45 -0.78 -4.51
C ARG A 21 -7.35 -2.26 -4.77
N TYR A 22 -6.44 -2.71 -5.65
CA TYR A 22 -6.30 -4.13 -5.93
C TYR A 22 -5.79 -4.89 -4.69
N VAL A 23 -4.80 -4.37 -3.98
CA VAL A 23 -4.32 -5.03 -2.75
C VAL A 23 -5.41 -5.08 -1.68
N THR A 24 -6.26 -4.05 -1.56
CA THR A 24 -7.36 -4.06 -0.58
C THR A 24 -8.43 -5.14 -0.84
N THR A 25 -8.58 -5.66 -2.07
CA THR A 25 -9.53 -6.76 -2.34
C THR A 25 -9.12 -8.08 -1.69
N LEU A 26 -7.88 -8.21 -1.21
CA LEU A 26 -7.47 -9.31 -0.33
C LEU A 26 -8.20 -9.30 1.03
N LEU A 27 -8.87 -8.19 1.38
CA LEU A 27 -9.69 -8.07 2.58
C LEU A 27 -11.19 -8.15 2.29
N ASP A 28 -11.58 -8.49 1.06
CA ASP A 28 -13.00 -8.57 0.69
C ASP A 28 -13.76 -9.56 1.60
N HIS A 29 -15.02 -9.24 1.89
CA HIS A 29 -15.90 -10.07 2.69
C HIS A 29 -16.40 -11.28 1.91
N ASP A 30 -16.51 -11.18 0.59
CA ASP A 30 -16.85 -12.29 -0.28
C ASP A 30 -15.59 -13.17 -0.51
N PRO A 31 -15.61 -14.44 -0.05
CA PRO A 31 -14.47 -15.33 -0.21
C PRO A 31 -14.08 -15.56 -1.67
N CYS A 32 -15.04 -15.58 -2.60
CA CYS A 32 -14.75 -15.75 -4.02
C CYS A 32 -13.98 -14.56 -4.58
N ILE A 33 -14.30 -13.33 -4.14
CA ILE A 33 -13.56 -12.13 -4.55
C ILE A 33 -12.14 -12.16 -3.95
N GLN A 34 -12.02 -12.49 -2.67
CA GLN A 34 -10.73 -12.58 -1.98
C GLN A 34 -9.82 -13.64 -2.60
N GLU A 35 -10.33 -14.85 -2.85
CA GLU A 35 -9.59 -15.95 -3.48
C GLU A 35 -9.17 -15.59 -4.90
N TYR A 36 -10.07 -14.98 -5.66
CA TYR A 36 -9.77 -14.55 -7.02
C TYR A 36 -8.73 -13.43 -7.07
N ALA A 37 -8.78 -12.48 -6.14
CA ALA A 37 -7.76 -11.45 -5.98
C ALA A 37 -6.39 -12.05 -5.65
N ASN A 38 -6.34 -12.99 -4.70
CA ASN A 38 -5.13 -13.71 -4.35
C ASN A 38 -4.53 -14.43 -5.57
N PHE A 39 -5.36 -15.15 -6.33
CA PHE A 39 -4.92 -15.82 -7.56
C PHE A 39 -4.36 -14.83 -8.59
N CYS A 40 -5.06 -13.72 -8.84
CA CYS A 40 -4.58 -12.72 -9.80
C CYS A 40 -3.25 -12.09 -9.37
N LEU A 41 -3.12 -11.74 -8.09
CA LEU A 41 -1.93 -11.07 -7.58
C LEU A 41 -0.73 -12.02 -7.54
N THR A 42 -0.91 -13.25 -7.03
CA THR A 42 0.20 -14.19 -6.77
C THR A 42 0.54 -15.09 -7.95
N ASP A 43 -0.47 -15.60 -8.66
CA ASP A 43 -0.27 -16.61 -9.70
C ASP A 43 -0.16 -16.01 -11.11
N ILE A 44 -0.69 -14.81 -11.33
CA ILE A 44 -0.65 -14.13 -12.64
C ILE A 44 0.35 -12.97 -12.65
N LEU A 45 0.16 -11.97 -11.78
CA LEU A 45 0.91 -10.71 -11.86
C LEU A 45 2.30 -10.82 -11.23
N LEU A 46 2.42 -11.41 -10.04
CA LEU A 46 3.69 -11.51 -9.33
C LEU A 46 4.79 -12.26 -10.13
N PRO A 47 4.52 -13.36 -10.85
CA PRO A 47 5.55 -14.02 -11.65
C PRO A 47 6.07 -13.14 -12.79
N GLN A 48 5.21 -12.28 -13.36
CA GLN A 48 5.57 -11.37 -14.44
C GLN A 48 6.30 -10.12 -13.94
N PHE A 49 5.95 -9.63 -12.75
CA PHE A 49 6.44 -8.37 -12.19
C PHE A 49 7.23 -8.57 -10.88
N ARG A 50 7.89 -9.72 -10.70
CA ARG A 50 8.45 -10.22 -9.43
C ARG A 50 9.25 -9.18 -8.64
N GLU A 51 10.18 -8.49 -9.28
CA GLU A 51 11.06 -7.54 -8.62
C GLU A 51 10.39 -6.19 -8.29
N ARG A 52 9.28 -5.87 -8.98
CA ARG A 52 8.71 -4.52 -8.98
C ARG A 52 7.35 -4.41 -8.33
N MET A 53 6.52 -5.44 -8.43
CA MET A 53 5.09 -5.36 -8.12
C MET A 53 4.80 -4.86 -6.71
N PHE A 54 5.30 -5.55 -5.69
CA PHE A 54 5.02 -5.18 -4.31
C PHE A 54 6.17 -4.38 -3.69
N PHE A 55 7.42 -4.73 -3.98
CA PHE A 55 8.59 -4.08 -3.38
C PHE A 55 8.67 -2.58 -3.70
N HIS A 56 8.41 -2.18 -4.95
CA HIS A 56 8.54 -0.76 -5.32
C HIS A 56 7.43 0.11 -4.72
N HIS A 57 6.25 -0.46 -4.47
CA HIS A 57 5.06 0.27 -4.02
C HIS A 57 4.70 0.01 -2.56
N PHE A 58 5.54 -0.72 -1.82
CA PHE A 58 5.26 -1.10 -0.44
C PHE A 58 5.06 0.12 0.45
N LEU A 59 6.00 1.08 0.43
CA LEU A 59 5.88 2.29 1.23
C LEU A 59 4.71 3.17 0.78
N GLU A 60 4.46 3.30 -0.52
CA GLU A 60 3.27 3.99 -1.00
C GLU A 60 1.99 3.38 -0.41
N CYS A 61 1.88 2.05 -0.34
CA CYS A 61 0.76 1.38 0.32
C CYS A 61 0.71 1.68 1.83
N VAL A 62 1.85 1.65 2.53
CA VAL A 62 1.94 1.96 3.96
C VAL A 62 1.43 3.37 4.26
N PHE A 63 1.84 4.36 3.47
CA PHE A 63 1.38 5.75 3.57
C PHE A 63 -0.09 5.90 3.18
N SER A 64 -0.49 5.35 2.04
CA SER A 64 -1.86 5.43 1.49
C SER A 64 -2.89 4.82 2.44
N PHE A 65 -2.63 3.63 2.98
CA PHE A 65 -3.55 2.98 3.91
C PHE A 65 -3.70 3.72 5.24
N ASN A 66 -2.68 4.50 5.65
CA ASN A 66 -2.75 5.37 6.81
C ASN A 66 -3.27 6.79 6.48
N GLN A 67 -3.61 7.09 5.23
CA GLN A 67 -3.99 8.42 4.75
C GLN A 67 -2.96 9.52 5.09
N VAL A 68 -1.67 9.18 4.98
CA VAL A 68 -0.57 10.14 5.06
C VAL A 68 -0.02 10.35 3.65
N LYS A 69 0.24 11.61 3.27
CA LYS A 69 0.84 11.92 1.97
C LYS A 69 2.28 11.43 1.96
N HIS A 70 2.59 10.54 1.04
CA HIS A 70 3.97 10.10 0.79
C HIS A 70 4.74 11.19 0.03
N PRO A 71 6.01 11.49 0.36
CA PRO A 71 6.79 12.54 -0.32
C PRO A 71 6.89 12.39 -1.85
N SER A 72 7.06 11.16 -2.34
CA SER A 72 7.05 10.81 -3.77
C SER A 72 5.72 11.04 -4.49
N HIS A 73 4.60 11.20 -3.76
CA HIS A 73 3.32 11.60 -4.33
C HIS A 73 3.25 13.11 -4.49
N ILE A 74 4.05 13.65 -5.41
CA ILE A 74 3.72 14.93 -6.03
C ILE A 74 2.46 14.64 -6.85
N LYS A 75 1.29 15.06 -6.36
CA LYS A 75 0.09 15.06 -7.21
C LYS A 75 0.47 15.81 -8.50
N PRO A 76 0.32 15.25 -9.70
CA PRO A 76 0.23 16.11 -10.86
C PRO A 76 -0.88 17.13 -10.57
N ILE A 77 -0.60 18.40 -10.89
CA ILE A 77 -1.55 19.50 -10.86
C ILE A 77 -2.59 19.22 -11.95
N TYR A 78 -3.39 18.19 -11.77
CA TYR A 78 -4.70 18.11 -12.40
C TYR A 78 -5.64 18.75 -11.39
N ASP A 79 -5.75 20.06 -11.54
CA ASP A 79 -6.88 20.86 -11.12
C ASP A 79 -8.10 20.43 -11.94
N ASP A 80 -8.59 19.23 -11.68
CA ASP A 80 -9.90 18.82 -12.18
C ASP A 80 -10.65 18.16 -11.03
N GLY A 81 -11.82 18.73 -10.73
CA GLY A 81 -12.66 18.51 -9.56
C GLY A 81 -13.25 17.10 -9.40
N PHE A 82 -12.50 16.06 -9.73
CA PHE A 82 -12.78 14.69 -9.36
C PHE A 82 -12.16 14.38 -7.99
N GLU A 83 -12.71 15.00 -6.96
CA GLU A 83 -12.77 14.33 -5.66
C GLU A 83 -13.58 13.04 -5.87
N LEU A 84 -12.90 11.94 -6.20
CA LEU A 84 -13.39 10.59 -5.93
C LEU A 84 -13.45 10.41 -4.40
N HIS A 85 -14.32 11.18 -3.76
CA HIS A 85 -14.82 10.98 -2.42
C HIS A 85 -16.23 10.43 -2.55
N SER A 86 -16.35 9.32 -3.28
CA SER A 86 -17.58 8.55 -3.30
C SER A 86 -17.77 7.89 -1.93
N GLU A 87 -19.02 7.65 -1.51
CA GLU A 87 -19.31 6.92 -0.26
C GLU A 87 -18.65 5.52 -0.25
N VAL A 88 -18.37 4.96 -1.43
CA VAL A 88 -17.64 3.70 -1.64
C VAL A 88 -16.17 3.80 -1.17
N ASP A 89 -15.50 4.93 -1.36
CA ASP A 89 -14.12 5.13 -0.88
C ASP A 89 -14.03 5.18 0.64
N LYS A 90 -15.10 5.57 1.34
CA LYS A 90 -15.15 5.52 2.82
C LYS A 90 -15.32 4.09 3.34
N GLN A 91 -16.10 3.25 2.65
CA GLN A 91 -16.29 1.85 3.05
C GLN A 91 -15.02 1.01 2.89
N CYS A 92 -14.18 1.33 1.90
CA CYS A 92 -12.90 0.66 1.66
C CYS A 92 -11.71 1.34 2.38
N SER A 93 -11.96 2.36 3.21
CA SER A 93 -10.89 3.06 3.93
C SER A 93 -10.24 2.16 4.96
N LEU A 94 -8.89 2.15 4.93
CA LEU A 94 -8.05 1.48 5.91
C LEU A 94 -7.52 2.43 6.98
N GLU A 95 -8.05 3.65 7.07
CA GLU A 95 -7.61 4.66 8.02
C GLU A 95 -7.94 4.29 9.47
N GLY A 96 -7.06 4.74 10.36
CA GLY A 96 -7.31 4.72 11.80
C GLY A 96 -6.89 3.42 12.47
N ARG A 97 -6.76 3.49 13.79
CA ARG A 97 -6.16 2.43 14.61
C ARG A 97 -6.95 1.10 14.55
N GLN A 98 -8.27 1.18 14.38
CA GLN A 98 -9.16 0.04 14.28
C GLN A 98 -8.89 -0.84 13.05
N LYS A 99 -8.32 -0.25 11.98
CA LYS A 99 -7.95 -0.96 10.75
C LYS A 99 -6.52 -1.50 10.76
N PHE A 100 -5.82 -1.41 11.89
CA PHE A 100 -4.43 -1.89 12.02
C PHE A 100 -4.26 -3.35 11.60
N ASN A 101 -5.13 -4.26 12.06
CA ASN A 101 -4.99 -5.69 11.74
C ASN A 101 -5.21 -5.98 10.26
N ASP A 102 -6.16 -5.27 9.64
CA ASP A 102 -6.43 -5.33 8.20
C ASP A 102 -5.19 -4.89 7.41
N ARG A 103 -4.62 -3.73 7.77
CA ARG A 103 -3.38 -3.23 7.15
C ARG A 103 -2.20 -4.17 7.36
N LEU A 104 -2.01 -4.70 8.58
CA LEU A 104 -0.94 -5.64 8.89
C LEU A 104 -1.04 -6.93 8.08
N ARG A 105 -2.26 -7.43 7.83
CA ARG A 105 -2.48 -8.59 6.96
C ARG A 105 -1.99 -8.31 5.54
N LEU A 106 -2.31 -7.13 4.99
CA LEU A 106 -1.84 -6.70 3.67
C LEU A 106 -0.32 -6.52 3.62
N TYR A 107 0.28 -5.91 4.66
CA TYR A 107 1.72 -5.73 4.71
C TYR A 107 2.45 -7.07 4.76
N LYS A 108 2.00 -8.00 5.61
CA LYS A 108 2.57 -9.36 5.68
C LYS A 108 2.43 -10.10 4.36
N TYR A 109 1.28 -9.98 3.70
CA TYR A 109 1.08 -10.56 2.39
C TYR A 109 2.14 -10.09 1.39
N MET A 110 2.38 -8.79 1.30
CA MET A 110 3.40 -8.22 0.41
C MET A 110 4.82 -8.59 0.84
N LEU A 111 5.15 -8.47 2.13
CA LEU A 111 6.48 -8.79 2.67
C LEU A 111 6.87 -10.26 2.47
N ASN A 112 5.90 -11.17 2.47
CA ASN A 112 6.13 -12.59 2.23
C ASN A 112 6.58 -12.88 0.79
N THR A 113 6.43 -11.93 -0.14
CA THR A 113 6.94 -12.08 -1.51
C THR A 113 8.34 -11.49 -1.68
N PHE A 114 8.92 -10.86 -0.66
CA PHE A 114 10.21 -10.18 -0.76
C PHE A 114 11.36 -11.12 -0.50
N GLU A 115 12.42 -10.96 -1.29
CA GLU A 115 13.71 -11.56 -1.00
C GLU A 115 14.38 -10.83 0.19
N ASP A 116 15.34 -11.50 0.83
CA ASP A 116 15.97 -10.96 2.04
C ASP A 116 16.68 -9.62 1.81
N HIS A 117 17.28 -9.43 0.63
CA HIS A 117 17.89 -8.16 0.27
C HIS A 117 16.84 -7.02 0.13
N GLN A 118 15.66 -7.33 -0.42
CA GLN A 118 14.56 -6.37 -0.54
C GLN A 118 14.00 -5.99 0.83
N LYS A 119 13.91 -6.95 1.75
CA LYS A 119 13.52 -6.73 3.14
C LYS A 119 14.45 -5.74 3.85
N VAL A 120 15.76 -5.92 3.70
CA VAL A 120 16.76 -4.96 4.23
C VAL A 120 16.58 -3.58 3.61
N SER A 121 16.36 -3.49 2.29
CA SER A 121 16.07 -2.21 1.63
C SER A 121 14.79 -1.55 2.13
N ILE A 122 13.74 -2.30 2.47
CA ILE A 122 12.53 -1.74 3.07
C ILE A 122 12.79 -1.21 4.48
N LEU A 123 13.60 -1.89 5.30
CA LEU A 123 13.98 -1.39 6.63
C LEU A 123 14.68 -0.03 6.53
N GLU A 124 15.62 0.09 5.58
CA GLU A 124 16.30 1.36 5.30
C GLU A 124 15.31 2.45 4.88
N LYS A 125 14.43 2.16 3.92
CA LYS A 125 13.43 3.11 3.45
C LYS A 125 12.44 3.51 4.54
N ILE A 126 12.00 2.60 5.42
CA ILE A 126 11.17 2.95 6.59
C ILE A 126 11.90 3.96 7.48
N GLY A 127 13.20 3.74 7.73
CA GLY A 127 14.02 4.68 8.51
C GLY A 127 14.07 6.06 7.86
N LEU A 128 14.42 6.13 6.58
CA LEU A 128 14.62 7.37 5.85
C LEU A 128 13.33 8.12 5.53
N GLU A 129 12.24 7.41 5.21
CA GLU A 129 11.02 8.03 4.68
C GLU A 129 9.93 8.20 5.76
N ILE A 130 10.01 7.47 6.87
CA ILE A 130 9.05 7.59 7.98
C ILE A 130 9.70 8.15 9.24
N PHE A 131 10.77 7.54 9.73
CA PHE A 131 11.33 7.93 11.02
C PHE A 131 12.05 9.29 10.97
N VAL A 132 12.90 9.50 9.97
CA VAL A 132 13.63 10.78 9.82
C VAL A 132 12.66 11.96 9.70
N PRO A 133 11.63 11.97 8.82
CA PRO A 133 10.72 13.11 8.72
C PRO A 133 9.88 13.35 9.98
N ILE A 134 9.59 12.33 10.78
CA ILE A 134 8.92 12.52 12.09
C ILE A 134 9.87 13.23 13.07
N VAL A 135 11.13 12.79 13.15
CA VAL A 135 12.13 13.37 14.06
C VAL A 135 12.47 14.81 13.67
N GLU A 136 12.56 15.09 12.38
CA GLU A 136 12.85 16.43 11.83
C GLU A 136 11.63 17.37 11.82
N GLY A 137 10.45 16.88 12.21
CA GLY A 137 9.21 17.66 12.26
C GLY A 137 8.51 17.87 10.91
N GLY A 138 8.94 17.16 9.86
CA GLY A 138 8.24 17.10 8.56
C GLY A 138 6.92 16.32 8.60
N MET A 139 6.74 15.44 9.59
CA MET A 139 5.45 14.79 9.91
C MET A 139 5.11 14.94 11.38
N LEU A 140 3.92 15.47 11.68
CA LEU A 140 3.55 15.87 13.04
C LEU A 140 2.84 14.74 13.80
N LEU A 141 3.38 14.34 14.96
CA LEU A 141 2.75 13.34 15.84
C LEU A 141 1.43 13.80 16.47
N SER A 142 1.07 15.08 16.36
CA SER A 142 -0.27 15.56 16.70
C SER A 142 -1.35 14.97 15.79
N GLU A 143 -0.99 14.57 14.56
CA GLU A 143 -1.90 13.96 13.60
C GLU A 143 -2.13 12.48 13.91
N MET A 144 -3.40 12.04 13.92
CA MET A 144 -3.75 10.66 14.25
C MET A 144 -3.24 9.66 13.20
N ASN A 145 -3.20 10.09 11.95
CA ASN A 145 -2.77 9.30 10.80
C ASN A 145 -1.25 9.08 10.83
N VAL A 146 -0.47 10.10 11.17
CA VAL A 146 0.99 9.98 11.37
C VAL A 146 1.31 9.04 12.55
N ARG A 147 0.55 9.09 13.65
CA ARG A 147 0.73 8.13 14.76
C ARG A 147 0.42 6.69 14.34
N SER A 148 -0.61 6.50 13.52
CA SER A 148 -0.96 5.18 12.97
C SER A 148 0.12 4.68 12.01
N LEU A 149 0.61 5.53 11.12
CA LEU A 149 1.73 5.26 10.22
C LEU A 149 2.99 4.84 10.99
N LEU A 150 3.36 5.58 12.05
CA LEU A 150 4.51 5.25 12.88
C LEU A 150 4.34 3.88 13.56
N PHE A 151 3.15 3.59 14.08
CA PHE A 151 2.86 2.30 14.71
C PHE A 151 2.98 1.15 13.72
N ASP A 152 2.43 1.31 12.51
CA ASP A 152 2.53 0.35 11.43
C ASP A 152 3.99 0.15 11.01
N ALA A 153 4.76 1.22 10.83
CA ALA A 153 6.17 1.17 10.49
C ALA A 153 6.99 0.38 11.52
N LEU A 154 6.81 0.65 12.81
CA LEU A 154 7.46 -0.10 13.89
C LEU A 154 7.07 -1.58 13.90
N LYS A 155 5.82 -1.90 13.59
CA LYS A 155 5.36 -3.30 13.52
C LYS A 155 5.91 -4.01 12.30
N ASN A 156 5.95 -3.38 11.14
CA ASN A 156 6.59 -3.96 9.95
C ASN A 156 8.09 -4.15 10.18
N TYR A 157 8.76 -3.18 10.79
CA TYR A 157 10.18 -3.27 11.15
C TYR A 157 10.50 -4.50 12.02
N ALA A 158 9.60 -4.89 12.93
CA ALA A 158 9.77 -6.06 13.79
C ALA A 158 9.38 -7.40 13.13
N ASN A 159 8.68 -7.38 11.99
CA ASN A 159 8.27 -8.59 11.25
C ASN A 159 9.14 -8.88 10.01
N ILE A 160 10.05 -7.97 9.67
CA ILE A 160 11.10 -8.16 8.66
C ILE A 160 12.30 -8.83 9.32
#